data_AF-A0AB74IDG3-F1
#
_entry.id   AF-A0AB74IDG3-F1
#
_cell.length_a   1.000
_cell.length_b   1.000
_cell.length_c   1.000
_cell.angle_alpha   90.00
_cell.angle_beta   90.00
_cell.angle_gamma   90.00
#
_symmetry.space_group_name_H-M   'P 1'
#
loop_
_entity.id
_entity.type
_entity.pdbx_description
1 polymer ?
#
loop_
_entity_poly.entity_id
_entity_poly.type
_entity_poly.pdbx_seq_one_letter_code
_entity_poly.pdbx_strand_id
1 'polypeptide(L)' 'MFDNASKKATQYLNKQGLGDLGVGRVADEGVTFKQLSRDYQQKKIVLHSLNDKYPDRCLDPEDISIIGVVIN' A
#
# COMPACT_ATOMS: atom_id res chain seq x y z
N MET A 1 7.64 7.64 -16.06
CA MET A 1 6.57 6.75 -16.57
C MET A 1 6.22 5.79 -15.45
N PHE A 2 5.03 5.87 -14.88
CA PHE A 2 4.56 4.87 -13.91
C PHE A 2 4.19 3.58 -14.66
N ASP A 3 4.72 2.45 -14.19
CA ASP A 3 4.47 1.11 -14.70
C ASP A 3 2.96 0.80 -14.74
N ASN A 4 2.52 0.21 -15.85
CA ASN A 4 1.16 -0.29 -16.07
C ASN A 4 0.70 -1.25 -14.94
N ALA A 5 1.63 -1.99 -14.32
CA ALA A 5 1.36 -2.86 -13.18
C ALA A 5 0.93 -2.09 -11.93
N SER A 6 1.56 -0.96 -11.61
CA SER A 6 1.23 -0.17 -10.42
C SER A 6 -0.16 0.48 -10.53
N LYS A 7 -0.53 0.94 -11.73
CA LYS A 7 -1.89 1.43 -12.01
C LYS A 7 -2.94 0.32 -11.84
N LYS A 8 -2.67 -0.88 -12.35
CA LYS A 8 -3.56 -2.04 -12.19
C LYS A 8 -3.70 -2.46 -10.73
N ALA A 9 -2.59 -2.52 -9.98
CA ALA A 9 -2.61 -2.87 -8.56
C ALA A 9 -3.41 -1.84 -7.73
N THR A 10 -3.22 -0.55 -8.01
CA THR A 10 -3.98 0.53 -7.37
C THR A 10 -5.48 0.43 -7.69
N GLN A 11 -5.85 0.16 -8.95
CA GLN A 11 -7.25 -0.08 -9.31
C GLN A 11 -7.83 -1.33 -8.65
N TYR A 12 -7.02 -2.37 -8.44
CA TYR A 12 -7.44 -3.60 -7.78
C TYR A 12 -7.73 -3.36 -6.29
N LEU A 13 -6.84 -2.66 -5.58
CA LEU A 13 -7.06 -2.24 -4.19
C LEU A 13 -8.31 -1.37 -4.03
N ASN A 14 -8.55 -0.46 -4.98
CA ASN A 14 -9.75 0.39 -4.96
C ASN A 14 -11.05 -0.40 -5.22
N LYS A 15 -10.98 -1.60 -5.83
CA LYS A 15 -12.14 -2.45 -6.16
C LYS A 15 -12.48 -3.46 -5.06
N GLN A 16 -11.50 -4.03 -4.37
CA GLN A 16 -11.72 -5.09 -3.38
C GLN A 16 -11.99 -4.56 -1.96
N GLY A 17 -11.82 -3.27 -1.72
CA GLY A 17 -12.03 -2.67 -0.39
C GLY A 17 -10.76 -2.71 0.44
N LEU A 18 -10.62 -1.71 1.31
CA LEU A 18 -9.45 -1.50 2.17
C LEU A 18 -9.29 -2.67 3.15
N GLY A 19 -8.05 -3.12 3.37
CA GLY A 19 -7.76 -4.27 4.22
C GLY A 19 -7.05 -5.43 3.52
N ASP A 20 -6.80 -5.33 2.21
CA ASP A 20 -6.03 -6.33 1.47
C ASP A 20 -4.54 -6.27 1.76
N LEU A 21 -3.90 -7.44 1.67
CA LEU A 21 -2.45 -7.58 1.74
C LEU A 21 -1.83 -7.12 0.41
N GLY A 22 -0.80 -6.29 0.49
CA GLY A 22 -0.14 -5.77 -0.69
C GLY A 22 1.36 -5.64 -0.53
N VAL A 23 2.02 -5.58 -1.69
CA VAL A 23 3.45 -5.30 -1.80
C VAL A 23 3.61 -3.89 -2.36
N GLY A 24 4.32 -3.05 -1.63
CA GLY A 24 4.60 -1.66 -2.01
C GLY A 24 6.08 -1.36 -1.99
N ARG A 25 6.52 -0.43 -2.84
CA ARG A 25 7.84 0.20 -2.74
C ARG A 25 7.68 1.56 -2.08
N VAL A 26 8.31 1.75 -0.93
CA VAL A 26 8.38 3.03 -0.23
C VAL A 26 9.66 3.74 -0.67
N ALA A 27 9.56 5.04 -0.91
CA ALA A 27 10.72 5.89 -1.20
C ALA A 27 11.78 5.72 -0.11
N ASP A 28 13.05 5.59 -0.52
CA ASP A 28 14.22 5.47 0.37
C ASP A 28 14.28 4.28 1.34
N GLU A 29 13.24 3.43 1.39
CA GLU A 29 13.18 2.24 2.26
C GLU A 29 13.13 0.91 1.49
N GLY A 30 12.75 0.93 0.21
CA GLY A 30 12.68 -0.27 -0.62
C GLY A 30 11.31 -0.95 -0.59
N VAL A 31 11.28 -2.27 -0.79
CA VAL A 31 10.04 -3.04 -0.96
C VAL A 31 9.55 -3.59 0.38
N THR A 32 8.25 -3.48 0.63
CA THR A 32 7.58 -3.91 1.86
C THR A 32 6.29 -4.68 1.59
N PHE A 33 5.92 -5.55 2.54
CA PHE A 33 4.66 -6.30 2.56
C PHE A 33 3.87 -5.90 3.80
N LYS A 34 2.65 -5.39 3.60
CA LYS A 34 1.78 -4.84 4.64
C LYS A 34 0.31 -5.01 4.25
N GLN A 35 -0.57 -4.94 5.24
CA GLN A 35 -1.99 -4.71 4.97
C GLN A 35 -2.18 -3.22 4.63
N LEU A 36 -2.89 -2.92 3.55
CA LEU A 36 -2.99 -1.58 3.01
C LEU A 36 -4.37 -0.99 3.28
N SER A 37 -4.41 0.25 3.77
CA SER A 37 -5.63 1.04 3.85
C SER A 37 -5.40 2.50 3.41
N ARG A 38 -6.51 3.24 3.22
CA ARG A 38 -6.51 4.66 2.88
C ARG A 38 -7.23 5.41 3.98
N ASP A 39 -6.55 6.39 4.54
CA ASP A 39 -7.21 7.44 5.32
C ASP A 39 -7.69 8.52 4.33
N TYR A 40 -9.00 8.53 4.04
CA TYR A 40 -9.58 9.51 3.12
C TYR A 40 -9.68 10.91 3.72
N GLN A 41 -9.73 11.05 5.05
CA GLN A 41 -9.79 12.36 5.69
C GLN A 41 -8.43 13.04 5.59
N GLN A 42 -7.36 12.31 5.89
CA GLN A 42 -5.99 12.81 5.85
C GLN A 42 -5.30 12.64 4.50
N LYS A 43 -5.94 11.93 3.56
CA LYS A 43 -5.41 11.58 2.22
C LYS A 43 -4.09 10.81 2.28
N LYS A 44 -3.95 9.92 3.28
CA LYS A 44 -2.74 9.10 3.49
C LYS A 44 -2.97 7.65 3.09
N ILE A 45 -1.87 6.97 2.78
CA ILE A 45 -1.82 5.51 2.69
C ILE A 45 -1.35 4.99 4.04
N VAL A 46 -2.09 4.06 4.64
CA VAL A 46 -1.69 3.42 5.90
C VAL A 46 -1.21 2.01 5.61
N LEU A 47 -0.01 1.72 6.09
CA LEU A 47 0.64 0.43 6.04
C LEU A 47 0.51 -0.23 7.42
N HIS A 48 -0.42 -1.17 7.53
CA HIS A 48 -0.65 -1.90 8.77
C HIS A 48 0.31 -3.08 8.91
N SER A 49 0.98 -3.14 10.05
CA SER A 49 1.85 -4.26 10.42
C SER A 49 1.02 -5.39 11.01
N LEU A 50 1.09 -6.59 10.42
CA LEU A 50 0.44 -7.78 10.98
C LEU A 50 1.09 -8.26 12.30
N ASN A 51 2.35 -7.87 12.51
CA ASN A 51 3.11 -8.16 13.71
C ASN A 51 3.14 -6.89 14.58
N ASP A 52 2.59 -7.01 15.77
CA ASP A 52 2.43 -5.95 16.78
C ASP A 52 3.75 -5.31 17.25
N LYS A 53 4.88 -5.98 17.04
CA LYS A 53 6.22 -5.43 17.33
C LYS A 53 6.64 -4.34 16.35
N TYR A 54 5.97 -4.21 15.21
CA TYR A 54 6.27 -3.21 14.19
C TYR A 54 5.13 -2.20 14.13
N PRO A 55 5.43 -0.89 14.17
CA PRO A 55 4.40 0.12 14.09
C PRO A 55 3.75 0.16 12.72
N ASP A 56 2.53 0.68 12.68
CA ASP A 56 1.89 1.12 11.45
C ASP A 56 2.58 2.38 10.91
N ARG A 57 2.46 2.60 9.60
CA ARG A 57 3.03 3.78 8.96
C ARG A 57 2.01 4.49 8.12
N CYS A 58 1.95 5.81 8.24
CA CYS A 58 1.14 6.67 7.40
C CYS A 58 2.07 7.38 6.41
N LEU A 59 1.85 7.15 5.13
CA LEU A 59 2.65 7.70 4.04
C LEU A 59 1.81 8.60 3.16
N ASP A 60 2.45 9.60 2.58
CA ASP A 60 1.86 10.33 1.47
C ASP A 60 1.74 9.42 0.24
N PRO A 61 0.71 9.57 -0.60
CA PRO A 61 0.54 8.75 -1.80
C PRO A 61 1.73 8.81 -2.77
N GLU A 62 2.47 9.91 -2.82
CA GLU A 62 3.68 10.08 -3.61
C GLU A 62 4.88 9.26 -3.10
N ASP A 63 4.92 8.94 -1.81
CA ASP A 63 6.04 8.24 -1.17
C ASP A 63 5.94 6.72 -1.30
N ILE A 64 4.84 6.21 -1.88
CA ILE A 64 4.63 4.78 -2.05
C ILE A 64 4.07 4.43 -3.42
N SER A 65 4.69 3.43 -4.05
CA SER A 65 4.17 2.78 -5.24
C SER A 65 3.70 1.38 -4.90
N ILE A 66 2.40 1.09 -5.06
CA ILE A 66 1.90 -0.27 -4.93
C ILE A 66 2.37 -1.08 -6.13
N ILE A 67 3.11 -2.16 -5.87
CA ILE A 67 3.63 -3.08 -6.89
C ILE A 67 2.56 -4.12 -7.25
N GLY A 68 1.86 -4.65 -6.23
CA GLY A 68 0.87 -5.70 -6.43
C GLY A 68 0.01 -5.95 -5.20
N VAL A 69 -1.09 -6.66 -5.43
CA VAL A 69 -1.99 -7.18 -4.39
C VAL A 69 -1.70 -8.66 -4.22
N VAL A 70 -1.70 -9.13 -2.97
CA VAL A 70 -1.49 -10.53 -2.64
C VAL A 70 -2.82 -11.27 -2.78
N ILE A 71 -2.83 -12.30 -3.62
CA ILE A 71 -3.97 -13.19 -3.82
C ILE A 71 -3.86 -14.39 -2.89
N ASN A 72 -4.99 -14.83 -2.35
CA ASN A 72 -5.12 -16.06 -1.56
C ASN A 72 -6.20 -16.94 -2.18
#